data_AF-A0A8K0V4Z7-F1
#
_entry.id   AF-A0A8K0V4Z7-F1
#
_cell.length_a   1.000
_cell.length_b   1.000
_cell.length_c   1.000
_cell.angle_alpha   90.00
_cell.angle_beta   90.00
_cell.angle_gamma   90.00
#
_symmetry.space_group_name_H-M   'P 1'
#
loop_
_entity.id
_entity.type
_entity.pdbx_description
1 polymer ?
#
loop_
_entity_poly.entity_id
_entity_poly.type
_entity_poly.pdbx_seq_one_letter_code
_entity_poly.pdbx_strand_id
1 'polypeptide(L)'
;MTKSEIYIQMFNLVLPYVRSIQSQNAWVKARDISCYFETELIHNLPKSILERDMVEHDIWFLNNQAKYYFEKCSSDISPNYDKNIEYIMALFKIVPDNLKPKLHWEGP
;
A
#
# COMPACT_ATOMS: atom_id res chain seq x y z
N MET A 1 -7.52 -9.64 10.58
CA MET A 1 -6.47 -10.04 9.64
C MET A 1 -5.13 -9.81 10.29
N THR A 2 -4.18 -10.71 10.10
CA THR A 2 -2.77 -10.50 10.46
C THR A 2 -2.13 -9.47 9.53
N LYS A 3 -0.97 -8.94 9.91
CA LYS A 3 -0.18 -8.06 9.05
C LYS A 3 0.11 -8.69 7.68
N SER A 4 0.60 -9.93 7.67
CA SER A 4 0.92 -10.67 6.44
C SER A 4 -0.31 -10.90 5.57
N GLU A 5 -1.48 -11.19 6.16
CA GLU A 5 -2.74 -11.30 5.42
C GLU A 5 -3.09 -9.97 4.73
N ILE A 6 -2.96 -8.83 5.42
CA ILE A 6 -3.23 -7.51 4.83
C ILE A 6 -2.27 -7.26 3.65
N TYR A 7 -0.97 -7.50 3.81
CA TYR A 7 -0.01 -7.33 2.72
C TYR A 7 -0.31 -8.24 1.52
N ILE A 8 -0.68 -9.50 1.75
CA ILE A 8 -1.11 -10.41 0.69
C ILE A 8 -2.34 -9.87 -0.04
N GLN A 9 -3.31 -9.31 0.68
CA GLN A 9 -4.49 -8.71 0.06
C GLN A 9 -4.15 -7.46 -0.77
N MET A 10 -3.21 -6.62 -0.31
CA MET A 10 -2.69 -5.50 -1.09
C MET A 10 -2.03 -5.98 -2.39
N PHE A 11 -1.20 -7.03 -2.34
CA PHE A 11 -0.62 -7.64 -3.54
C PHE A 11 -1.67 -8.21 -4.50
N ASN A 12 -2.66 -8.93 -3.96
CA ASN A 12 -3.75 -9.52 -4.75
C ASN A 12 -4.65 -8.45 -5.40
N LEU A 13 -4.68 -7.24 -4.86
CA LEU A 13 -5.39 -6.11 -5.44
C LEU A 13 -4.55 -5.43 -6.53
N VAL A 14 -3.28 -5.14 -6.23
CA VAL A 14 -2.40 -4.35 -7.10
C VAL A 14 -1.90 -5.15 -8.31
N LEU A 15 -1.40 -6.37 -8.11
CA LEU A 15 -0.71 -7.10 -9.19
C LEU A 15 -1.62 -7.41 -10.39
N PRO A 16 -2.88 -7.86 -10.22
CA PRO A 16 -3.79 -8.06 -11.34
C PRO A 16 -4.13 -6.76 -12.07
N TYR A 17 -4.30 -5.66 -11.32
CA TYR A 17 -4.59 -4.35 -11.90
C TYR A 17 -3.42 -3.86 -12.77
N VAL A 18 -2.19 -3.90 -12.24
CA VAL A 18 -0.98 -3.52 -12.98
C VAL A 18 -0.83 -4.38 -14.23
N ARG A 19 -1.00 -5.71 -14.13
CA ARG A 19 -0.98 -6.60 -15.30
C ARG A 19 -2.03 -6.19 -16.34
N SER A 20 -3.24 -5.84 -15.91
CA SER A 20 -4.34 -5.43 -16.79
C SER A 20 -3.97 -4.20 -17.61
N ILE A 21 -3.45 -3.15 -16.96
CA ILE A 21 -2.96 -1.93 -17.62
C ILE A 21 -1.79 -2.23 -18.55
N GLN A 22 -0.82 -3.04 -18.09
CA GLN A 22 0.35 -3.38 -18.90
C GLN A 22 0.01 -4.20 -20.15
N SER A 23 -1.14 -4.86 -20.17
CA SER A 23 -1.67 -5.58 -21.33
C SER A 23 -2.37 -4.68 -22.35
N GLN A 24 -2.56 -3.39 -22.04
CA GLN A 24 -3.17 -2.42 -22.95
C GLN A 24 -2.15 -1.87 -23.96
N ASN A 25 -2.66 -1.13 -24.94
CA ASN A 25 -1.85 -0.45 -25.95
C ASN A 25 -0.94 0.63 -25.32
N ALA A 26 0.08 1.07 -26.08
CA ALA A 26 1.07 2.03 -25.60
C ALA A 26 0.47 3.38 -25.16
N TRP A 27 -0.63 3.82 -25.77
CA TRP A 27 -1.26 5.10 -25.46
C TRP A 27 -1.93 5.09 -24.07
N VAL A 28 -2.62 4.00 -23.72
CA VAL A 28 -3.18 3.82 -22.37
C VAL A 28 -2.07 3.81 -21.34
N LYS A 29 -1.03 2.99 -21.56
CA LYS A 29 0.09 2.87 -20.62
C LYS A 29 0.85 4.17 -20.38
N ALA A 30 1.02 5.00 -21.42
CA ALA A 30 1.71 6.28 -21.29
C ALA A 30 0.91 7.34 -20.50
N ARG A 31 -0.40 7.15 -20.35
CA ARG A 31 -1.31 8.08 -19.65
C ARG A 31 -1.74 7.58 -18.27
N ASP A 32 -1.50 6.31 -17.96
CA ASP A 32 -1.84 5.69 -16.70
C ASP A 32 -0.77 6.00 -15.64
N ILE A 33 -1.11 6.86 -14.68
CA ILE A 33 -0.25 7.17 -13.53
C ILE A 33 -0.55 6.30 -12.31
N SER A 34 -1.70 5.62 -12.30
CA SER A 34 -2.12 4.72 -11.22
C SER A 34 -1.14 3.57 -11.02
N CYS A 35 -0.63 2.94 -12.08
CA CYS A 35 0.37 1.86 -11.91
C CYS A 35 1.59 2.30 -11.10
N TYR A 36 2.02 3.56 -11.25
CA TYR A 36 3.13 4.09 -10.44
C TYR A 36 2.74 4.14 -8.96
N PHE A 37 1.58 4.72 -8.61
CA PHE A 37 1.15 4.78 -7.21
C PHE A 37 0.92 3.40 -6.60
N GLU A 38 0.26 2.49 -7.32
CA GLU A 38 0.02 1.12 -6.86
C GLU A 38 1.33 0.37 -6.59
N THR A 39 2.30 0.45 -7.49
CA THR A 39 3.59 -0.23 -7.31
C THR A 39 4.48 0.46 -6.28
N GLU A 40 4.46 1.79 -6.21
CA GLU A 40 5.14 2.57 -5.18
C GLU A 40 4.66 2.16 -3.77
N LEU A 41 3.37 1.91 -3.61
CA LEU A 41 2.80 1.42 -2.35
C LEU A 41 3.36 0.03 -1.98
N ILE A 42 3.30 -0.95 -2.89
CA ILE A 42 3.56 -2.35 -2.49
C ILE A 42 5.02 -2.82 -2.58
N HIS A 43 5.91 -2.10 -3.28
CA HIS A 43 7.20 -2.66 -3.69
C HIS A 43 8.13 -3.06 -2.55
N ASN A 44 7.97 -2.47 -1.35
CA ASN A 44 8.79 -2.80 -0.17
C ASN A 44 8.12 -3.77 0.80
N LEU A 45 6.82 -4.04 0.67
CA LEU A 45 6.11 -5.00 1.54
C LEU A 45 6.79 -6.38 1.65
N PRO A 46 7.45 -6.94 0.61
CA PRO A 46 8.09 -8.25 0.72
C PRO A 46 9.20 -8.30 1.78
N LYS A 47 9.80 -7.16 2.14
CA LYS A 47 10.87 -7.10 3.14
C LYS A 47 10.42 -7.50 4.55
N SER A 48 9.13 -7.38 4.86
CA SER A 48 8.59 -7.70 6.19
C SER A 48 7.34 -8.60 6.14
N ILE A 49 6.98 -9.15 4.97
CA ILE A 49 5.78 -9.98 4.80
C ILE A 49 5.86 -11.32 5.55
N LEU A 50 7.05 -11.90 5.65
CA LEU A 50 7.28 -13.17 6.37
C LEU A 50 7.46 -12.98 7.89
N GLU A 51 7.73 -11.74 8.31
CA GLU A 51 7.78 -11.40 9.73
C GLU A 51 6.37 -11.40 10.30
N ARG A 52 6.13 -12.24 11.31
CA ARG A 52 4.79 -12.39 11.91
C ARG A 52 4.34 -11.11 12.62
N ASP A 53 5.25 -10.53 13.39
CA ASP A 53 4.99 -9.34 14.19
C ASP A 53 5.34 -8.07 13.41
N MET A 54 4.80 -6.93 13.82
CA MET A 54 5.21 -5.65 13.25
C MET A 54 6.63 -5.30 13.67
N VAL A 55 7.44 -4.89 12.70
CA VAL A 55 8.83 -4.48 12.88
C VAL A 55 9.02 -3.03 12.43
N GLU A 56 10.20 -2.47 12.65
CA GLU A 56 10.48 -1.06 12.29
C GLU A 56 10.28 -0.76 10.80
N HIS A 57 10.55 -1.74 9.93
CA HIS A 57 10.28 -1.60 8.50
C HIS A 57 8.79 -1.35 8.21
N ASP A 58 7.88 -1.96 8.96
CA ASP A 58 6.43 -1.74 8.79
C ASP A 58 6.05 -0.31 9.17
N ILE A 59 6.67 0.24 10.22
CA ILE A 59 6.47 1.64 10.61
C ILE A 59 7.04 2.60 9.57
N TRP A 60 8.20 2.28 9.00
CA TRP A 60 8.75 3.05 7.89
C TRP A 60 7.83 3.03 6.67
N PHE A 61 7.27 1.88 6.31
CA PHE A 61 6.26 1.76 5.25
C PHE A 61 5.06 2.67 5.54
N LEU A 62 4.50 2.62 6.75
CA LEU A 62 3.34 3.43 7.14
C LEU A 62 3.63 4.94 7.10
N ASN A 63 4.82 5.36 7.54
CA ASN A 63 5.20 6.78 7.55
C ASN A 63 5.53 7.35 6.16
N ASN A 64 5.94 6.50 5.21
CA ASN A 64 6.44 6.95 3.91
C ASN A 64 5.52 6.55 2.77
N GLN A 65 5.43 5.26 2.46
CA GLN A 65 4.73 4.77 1.26
C GLN A 65 3.21 4.86 1.43
N ALA A 66 2.68 4.44 2.58
CA ALA A 66 1.25 4.54 2.85
C ALA A 66 0.79 6.01 2.90
N LYS A 67 1.58 6.87 3.54
CA LYS A 67 1.33 8.32 3.58
C LYS A 67 1.35 8.94 2.19
N TYR A 68 2.39 8.66 1.41
CA TYR A 68 2.52 9.17 0.05
C TYR A 68 1.34 8.75 -0.84
N TYR A 69 0.93 7.48 -0.75
CA TYR A 69 -0.23 6.97 -1.47
C TYR A 69 -1.52 7.70 -1.06
N PHE A 70 -1.76 7.88 0.25
CA PHE A 70 -2.91 8.63 0.76
C PHE A 70 -2.94 10.10 0.30
N GLU A 71 -1.80 10.78 0.31
CA GLU A 71 -1.74 12.21 -0.03
C GLU A 71 -1.74 12.51 -1.53
N LYS A 72 -1.29 11.56 -2.37
CA LYS A 72 -1.03 11.79 -3.80
C LYS A 72 -1.88 10.96 -4.76
N CYS A 73 -2.45 9.85 -4.30
CA CYS A 73 -3.41 9.08 -5.07
C CYS A 73 -4.84 9.53 -4.73
N SER A 74 -5.82 8.99 -5.45
CA SER A 74 -7.25 9.18 -5.21
C SER A 74 -8.05 8.14 -5.99
N SER A 75 -9.35 8.03 -5.72
CA SER A 75 -10.27 7.17 -6.48
C SER A 75 -10.43 7.61 -7.94
N ASP A 76 -10.16 8.88 -8.26
CA ASP A 76 -10.09 9.37 -9.65
C ASP A 76 -8.83 8.89 -10.39
N ILE A 77 -7.74 8.62 -9.66
CA ILE A 77 -6.47 8.16 -10.22
C ILE A 77 -6.45 6.64 -10.33
N SER A 78 -6.77 5.94 -9.24
CA SER A 78 -6.72 4.48 -9.16
C SER A 78 -8.04 3.90 -8.65
N PRO A 79 -8.62 2.91 -9.34
CA PRO A 79 -9.82 2.22 -8.85
C PRO A 79 -9.55 1.41 -7.57
N ASN A 80 -8.29 1.16 -7.22
CA ASN A 80 -7.90 0.44 -6.02
C ASN A 80 -7.75 1.34 -4.79
N TYR A 81 -7.83 2.67 -4.95
CA TYR A 81 -7.50 3.64 -3.91
C TYR A 81 -8.24 3.38 -2.60
N ASP A 82 -9.57 3.39 -2.63
CA ASP A 82 -10.39 3.25 -1.42
C ASP A 82 -10.09 1.93 -0.69
N LYS A 83 -9.87 0.86 -1.46
CA LYS A 83 -9.59 -0.45 -0.86
C LYS A 83 -8.18 -0.53 -0.26
N ASN A 84 -7.19 0.11 -0.88
CA ASN A 84 -5.86 0.26 -0.29
C ASN A 84 -5.90 1.13 0.97
N ILE A 85 -6.73 2.18 1.01
CA ILE A 85 -6.93 2.99 2.23
C ILE A 85 -7.49 2.14 3.37
N GLU A 86 -8.50 1.29 3.10
CA GLU A 86 -9.01 0.36 4.13
C GLU A 86 -7.91 -0.55 4.70
N TYR A 87 -7.02 -1.07 3.85
CA TYR A 87 -5.89 -1.89 4.28
C TYR A 87 -4.86 -1.10 5.09
N ILE A 88 -4.57 0.14 4.68
CA ILE A 88 -3.69 1.04 5.45
C ILE A 88 -4.30 1.32 6.83
N MET A 89 -5.58 1.67 6.92
CA MET A 89 -6.28 1.84 8.20
C MET A 89 -6.21 0.57 9.06
N ALA A 90 -6.35 -0.61 8.45
CA ALA A 90 -6.24 -1.88 9.17
C ALA A 90 -4.83 -2.11 9.74
N LEU A 91 -3.78 -1.70 9.01
CA LEU A 91 -2.40 -1.77 9.50
C LEU A 91 -2.17 -0.84 10.68
N PHE A 92 -2.64 0.42 10.61
CA PHE A 92 -2.54 1.37 11.73
C PHE A 92 -3.17 0.82 13.02
N LYS A 93 -4.31 0.14 12.91
CA LYS A 93 -5.03 -0.45 14.06
C LYS A 93 -4.27 -1.57 14.76
N ILE A 94 -3.38 -2.28 14.05
CA ILE A 94 -2.62 -3.41 14.60
C ILE A 94 -1.18 -3.05 15.00
N VAL A 95 -0.80 -1.78 14.90
CA VAL A 95 0.51 -1.29 15.38
C VAL A 95 0.59 -1.50 16.90
N PRO A 96 1.61 -2.23 17.41
CA PRO A 96 1.76 -2.48 18.84
C PRO A 96 2.22 -1.22 19.58
N ASP A 97 1.89 -1.12 20.87
CA ASP A 97 2.09 0.10 21.67
C ASP A 97 3.55 0.58 21.74
N ASN A 98 4.50 -0.35 21.71
CA ASN A 98 5.93 -0.03 21.70
C ASN A 98 6.40 0.62 20.38
N LEU A 99 5.64 0.46 19.28
CA LEU A 99 5.96 1.06 17.98
C LEU A 99 5.10 2.28 17.66
N LYS A 100 3.94 2.47 18.29
CA LYS A 100 3.08 3.66 18.08
C LYS A 100 3.82 5.01 18.18
N PRO A 101 4.74 5.23 19.13
CA PRO A 101 5.48 6.50 19.22
C PRO A 101 6.38 6.81 18.01
N LYS A 102 6.65 5.83 17.14
CA LYS A 102 7.45 5.99 15.93
C LYS A 102 6.60 6.38 14.70
N LEU A 103 5.27 6.43 14.82
CA LEU A 103 4.41 6.96 13.77
C LEU A 103 4.47 8.49 13.77
N HIS A 104 4.60 9.08 12.59
CA HIS A 104 4.71 10.54 12.41
C HIS A 104 3.39 11.17 11.93
N TRP A 105 2.34 10.37 11.79
CA TRP A 105 1.00 10.79 11.39
C TRP A 105 -0.05 9.79 11.89
N GLU A 106 -1.31 10.20 11.92
CA GLU A 106 -2.42 9.42 12.52
C GLU A 106 -2.97 8.33 11.58
N GLY A 107 -2.54 8.33 10.33
CA GLY A 107 -3.11 7.51 9.28
C GLY A 107 -4.22 8.22 8.50
N PRO A 108 -4.79 7.55 7.49
CA PRO A 108 -5.93 8.03 6.73
C PRO A 108 -7.26 7.92 7.48
#